data_AF-A0A838F9D9-F1
#
_entry.id   AF-A0A838F9D9-F1
#
_cell.length_a   1.000
_cell.length_b   1.000
_cell.length_c   1.000
_cell.angle_alpha   90.00
_cell.angle_beta   90.00
_cell.angle_gamma   90.00
#
_symmetry.space_group_name_H-M   'P 1'
#
loop_
_entity.id
_entity.type
_entity.pdbx_description
1 polymer ?
#
loop_
_entity_poly.entity_id
_entity_poly.type
_entity_poly.pdbx_seq_one_letter_code
_entity_poly.pdbx_strand_id
1 'polypeptide(L)'
;MNIKTVRRNIPAERENQNDRFRVKYGNKGDFEILKVVITRMKTGEEFLYEFDSHNLTDKDSIHFTTSVVGNQMKVDWDDFISSKAR
;
A
#
# COMPACT_ATOMS: atom_id res chain seq x y z
N MET A 1 -12.20 15.81 -8.44
CA MET A 1 -11.34 14.62 -8.31
C MET A 1 -11.59 13.98 -6.96
N ASN A 2 -12.04 12.72 -6.89
CA ASN A 2 -12.36 12.09 -5.60
C ASN A 2 -11.19 11.25 -5.09
N ILE A 3 -10.69 11.58 -3.90
CA ILE A 3 -9.48 11.00 -3.33
C ILE A 3 -9.82 10.26 -2.05
N LYS A 4 -9.47 8.97 -1.99
CA LYS A 4 -9.56 8.16 -0.78
C LYS A 4 -8.20 8.02 -0.14
N THR A 5 -8.08 8.36 1.14
CA THR A 5 -6.83 8.20 1.89
C THR A 5 -6.97 7.07 2.90
N VAL A 6 -6.03 6.12 2.89
CA VAL A 6 -5.93 5.03 3.86
C VAL A 6 -4.56 5.11 4.53
N ARG A 7 -4.54 4.95 5.85
CA ARG A 7 -3.29 4.95 6.65
C ARG A 7 -3.01 3.56 7.20
N ARG A 8 -1.75 3.15 7.18
CA ARG A 8 -1.28 1.89 7.73
C ARG A 8 0.01 2.06 8.51
N ASN A 9 0.00 1.55 9.73
CA ASN A 9 1.17 1.57 10.60
C ASN A 9 1.86 0.21 10.51
N ILE A 10 3.18 0.23 10.37
CA ILE A 10 4.03 -0.96 10.39
C ILE A 10 4.72 -1.02 11.74
N PRO A 11 4.34 -1.97 12.60
CA PRO A 11 4.99 -2.15 13.90
C PRO A 11 6.49 -2.44 13.74
N ALA A 12 7.29 -1.96 14.68
CA ALA A 12 8.76 -2.07 14.62
C ALA A 12 9.23 -3.53 14.56
N GLU A 13 8.49 -4.43 15.18
CA GLU A 13 8.76 -5.86 15.23
C GLU A 13 8.36 -6.58 13.93
N ARG A 14 7.57 -5.96 13.05
CA ARG A 14 7.03 -6.57 11.83
C ARG A 14 7.64 -6.02 10.53
N GLU A 15 8.52 -5.04 10.60
CA GLU A 15 9.08 -4.36 9.41
C GLU A 15 9.85 -5.28 8.45
N ASN A 16 10.34 -6.44 8.92
CA ASN A 16 11.18 -7.36 8.15
C ASN A 16 10.72 -8.83 8.22
N GLN A 17 9.47 -9.10 8.64
CA GLN A 17 8.97 -10.47 8.76
C GLN A 17 8.34 -11.02 7.46
N ASN A 18 8.45 -10.29 6.32
CA ASN A 18 7.68 -10.55 5.10
C ASN A 18 6.16 -10.65 5.38
N ASP A 19 5.72 -9.92 6.39
CA ASP A 19 4.32 -9.87 6.80
C ASP A 19 3.46 -9.25 5.72
N ARG A 20 2.28 -9.83 5.49
CA ARG A 20 1.31 -9.32 4.52
C ARG A 20 0.37 -8.32 5.18
N PHE A 21 0.47 -7.06 4.77
CA PHE A 21 -0.36 -5.96 5.24
C PHE A 21 -1.50 -5.71 4.25
N ARG A 22 -2.73 -5.55 4.78
CA ARG A 22 -3.93 -5.31 3.98
C ARG A 22 -4.31 -3.83 4.01
N VAL A 23 -4.48 -3.20 2.86
CA VAL A 23 -5.10 -1.87 2.72
C VAL A 23 -6.53 -2.05 2.23
N LYS A 24 -7.51 -1.74 3.08
CA LYS A 24 -8.93 -1.80 2.70
C LYS A 24 -9.37 -0.46 2.14
N TYR A 25 -9.89 -0.45 0.92
CA TYR A 25 -10.41 0.74 0.24
C TYR A 25 -11.89 0.61 -0.15
N GLY A 26 -12.51 -0.56 -0.03
CA GLY A 26 -13.92 -0.73 -0.39
C GLY A 26 -14.11 -0.76 -1.91
N ASN A 27 -15.16 -0.12 -2.42
CA ASN A 27 -15.42 -0.12 -3.86
C ASN A 27 -14.48 0.87 -4.58
N LYS A 28 -13.75 0.41 -5.59
CA LYS A 28 -12.86 1.26 -6.41
C LYS A 28 -13.62 2.31 -7.23
N GLY A 29 -14.92 2.09 -7.50
CA GLY A 29 -15.77 3.06 -8.17
C GLY A 29 -16.16 4.27 -7.32
N ASP A 30 -15.88 4.24 -6.01
CA ASP A 30 -16.19 5.35 -5.11
C ASP A 30 -15.14 6.47 -5.18
N PHE A 31 -13.98 6.26 -5.82
CA PHE A 31 -12.88 7.22 -5.86
C PHE A 31 -12.08 7.10 -7.16
N GLU A 32 -11.31 8.14 -7.49
CA GLU A 32 -10.39 8.14 -8.65
C GLU A 32 -8.95 7.84 -8.22
N ILE A 33 -8.54 8.34 -7.05
CA ILE A 33 -7.21 8.07 -6.48
C ILE A 33 -7.32 7.46 -5.10
N LEU A 34 -6.60 6.36 -4.89
CA LEU A 34 -6.29 5.82 -3.57
C LEU A 34 -4.91 6.32 -3.12
N LYS A 35 -4.87 7.15 -2.08
CA LYS A 35 -3.63 7.49 -1.36
C LYS A 35 -3.44 6.53 -0.20
N VAL A 36 -2.29 5.88 -0.15
CA VAL A 36 -1.89 5.04 0.98
C VAL A 36 -0.71 5.68 1.68
N VAL A 37 -0.89 5.99 2.97
CA VAL A 37 0.18 6.44 3.85
C VAL A 37 0.63 5.27 4.71
N ILE A 38 1.88 4.88 4.60
CA ILE A 38 2.50 3.82 5.40
C ILE A 38 3.44 4.49 6.40
N THR A 39 3.19 4.30 7.70
CA THR A 39 4.02 4.85 8.77
C THR A 39 4.88 3.75 9.38
N ARG A 40 6.21 3.90 9.29
CA ARG A 40 7.18 3.03 9.94
C ARG A 40 7.32 3.43 11.41
N MET A 41 6.67 2.68 12.30
CA MET A 41 6.58 3.05 13.72
C MET A 41 7.94 3.12 14.43
N LYS A 42 8.95 2.38 13.94
CA LYS A 42 10.31 2.37 14.49
C LYS A 42 11.04 3.71 14.36
N THR A 43 10.82 4.41 13.26
CA THR A 43 11.54 5.66 12.92
C THR A 43 10.61 6.87 12.84
N GLY A 44 9.29 6.66 12.77
CA GLY A 44 8.31 7.71 12.50
C GLY A 44 8.25 8.14 11.04
N GLU A 45 8.95 7.44 10.14
CA GLU A 45 9.00 7.77 8.72
C GLU A 45 7.67 7.42 8.03
N GLU A 46 7.21 8.31 7.15
CA GLU A 46 5.98 8.13 6.38
C GLU A 46 6.27 7.97 4.89
N PHE A 47 5.67 6.96 4.29
CA PHE A 47 5.73 6.68 2.86
C PHE A 47 4.35 6.92 2.25
N LEU A 48 4.30 7.76 1.22
CA LEU A 48 3.08 8.06 0.48
C LEU A 48 3.09 7.34 -0.87
N TYR A 49 2.03 6.59 -1.14
CA TYR A 49 1.77 5.95 -2.42
C TYR A 49 0.44 6.42 -2.97
N GLU A 50 0.37 6.62 -4.28
CA GLU A 50 -0.85 7.01 -4.97
C GLU A 50 -1.16 6.00 -6.07
N PHE A 51 -2.40 5.51 -6.09
CA PHE A 51 -2.89 4.55 -7.07
C PHE A 51 -4.12 5.09 -7.77
N ASP A 52 -4.12 5.02 -9.10
CA ASP A 52 -5.34 5.21 -9.88
C ASP A 52 -6.30 4.06 -9.61
N SER A 53 -7.57 4.37 -9.30
CA SER A 53 -8.58 3.36 -9.00
C SER A 53 -8.84 2.41 -10.16
N HIS A 54 -8.58 2.83 -11.41
CA HIS A 54 -8.69 1.98 -12.60
C HIS A 54 -7.65 0.86 -12.62
N ASN A 55 -6.51 1.04 -11.95
CA ASN A 55 -5.44 0.04 -11.84
C ASN A 55 -5.63 -0.93 -10.66
N LEU A 56 -6.61 -0.65 -9.79
CA LEU A 56 -6.97 -1.52 -8.68
C LEU A 56 -7.86 -2.68 -9.15
N THR A 57 -7.64 -3.84 -8.54
CA THR A 57 -8.51 -5.02 -8.73
C THR A 57 -9.94 -4.74 -8.26
N ASP A 58 -10.93 -5.52 -8.70
CA ASP A 58 -12.33 -5.43 -8.24
C ASP A 58 -12.56 -5.92 -6.79
N LYS A 59 -11.48 -6.17 -6.04
CA LYS A 59 -11.53 -6.51 -4.62
C LYS A 59 -11.79 -5.26 -3.77
N ASP A 60 -12.05 -5.47 -2.48
CA ASP A 60 -12.21 -4.37 -1.52
C ASP A 60 -10.88 -3.89 -0.91
N SER A 61 -9.78 -4.53 -1.28
CA SER A 61 -8.48 -4.37 -0.65
C SER A 61 -7.31 -4.75 -1.57
N ILE A 62 -6.13 -4.20 -1.26
CA ILE A 62 -4.83 -4.54 -1.86
C ILE A 62 -3.88 -4.91 -0.72
N HIS A 63 -2.87 -5.71 -1.02
CA HIS A 63 -1.88 -6.13 -0.05
C HIS A 63 -0.48 -5.69 -0.45
N PHE A 64 0.35 -5.53 0.58
CA PHE A 64 1.78 -5.31 0.42
C PHE A 64 2.55 -6.08 1.49
N THR A 65 3.81 -6.33 1.20
CA THR A 65 4.80 -6.83 2.15
C THR A 65 5.89 -5.78 2.34
N THR A 66 6.62 -5.91 3.45
CA THR A 66 7.71 -5.00 3.77
C THR A 66 8.98 -5.77 4.04
N SER A 67 10.10 -5.23 3.55
CA SER A 67 11.44 -5.71 3.85
C SER A 67 12.35 -4.55 4.19
N VAL A 68 13.38 -4.79 5.00
CA VAL A 68 14.38 -3.78 5.33
C VAL A 68 15.73 -4.21 4.77
N VAL A 69 16.28 -3.40 3.87
CA VAL A 69 17.61 -3.61 3.29
C VAL A 69 18.51 -2.48 3.78
N GLY A 70 19.43 -2.81 4.67
CA GLY A 70 20.24 -1.82 5.38
C GLY A 70 19.35 -0.98 6.31
N ASN A 71 19.27 0.33 6.06
CA ASN A 71 18.41 1.24 6.83
C ASN A 71 17.14 1.68 6.08
N GLN A 72 16.96 1.22 4.84
CA GLN A 72 15.84 1.59 3.98
C GLN A 72 14.74 0.53 4.03
N MET A 73 13.50 0.99 4.20
CA MET A 73 12.32 0.16 4.13
C MET A 73 11.84 0.07 2.68
N LYS A 74 11.64 -1.15 2.20
CA LYS A 74 11.08 -1.45 0.89
C LYS A 74 9.66 -1.98 1.06
N VAL A 75 8.75 -1.45 0.25
CA VAL A 75 7.33 -1.84 0.21
C VAL A 75 7.06 -2.48 -1.14
N ASP A 76 6.64 -3.74 -1.12
CA ASP A 76 6.33 -4.52 -2.31
C ASP A 76 4.84 -4.84 -2.33
N TRP A 77 4.15 -4.52 -3.43
CA TRP A 77 2.70 -4.65 -3.54
C TRP A 77 2.31 -5.87 -4.37
N ASP A 78 1.32 -6.63 -3.91
CA ASP A 78 0.95 -7.93 -4.49
C ASP A 78 -0.21 -7.85 -5.50
N ASP A 79 -1.09 -6.84 -5.40
CA ASP A 79 -2.43 -6.86 -5.99
C ASP A 79 -2.69 -5.73 -7.00
N PHE A 80 -1.95 -5.69 -8.12
CA PHE A 80 -2.26 -4.80 -9.24
C PHE A 80 -2.77 -5.55 -10.46
N ILE A 81 -3.66 -4.89 -11.22
CA ILE A 81 -3.93 -5.31 -12.59
C ILE A 81 -2.62 -5.15 -13.33
N SER A 82 -1.95 -6.26 -13.63
CA SER A 82 -0.79 -6.26 -14.52
C SER A 82 -1.19 -5.55 -15.80
N SER A 83 -0.77 -4.31 -15.97
CA SER A 83 -0.62 -3.76 -17.30
C SER A 83 0.45 -4.63 -17.95
N LYS A 84 0.02 -5.65 -18.70
CA LYS A 84 0.87 -6.33 -19.67
C LYS A 84 1.52 -5.21 -20.47
N ALA A 85 2.80 -4.94 -20.19
CA ALA A 85 3.65 -4.24 -21.13
C ALA A 85 3.63 -5.10 -22.39
N ARG A 86 3.03 -4.54 -23.43
CA ARG A 86 2.95 -5.15 -24.76
C ARG A 86 4.16 -4.69 -25.57
#